data_AF-A0A380H750-F1
#
_entry.id   AF-A0A380H750-F1
#
_cell.length_a   1.000
_cell.length_b   1.000
_cell.length_c   1.000
_cell.angle_alpha   90.00
_cell.angle_beta   90.00
_cell.angle_gamma   90.00
#
_symmetry.space_group_name_H-M   'P 1'
#
loop_
_entity.id
_entity.type
_entity.pdbx_description
1 polymer ?
#
loop_
_entity_poly.entity_id
_entity_poly.type
_entity_poly.pdbx_seq_one_letter_code
_entity_poly.pdbx_strand_id
1 'polypeptide(L)' 'MNIELTQEAVEWFKNELGLPKQNKVLQFFIRYGGEFQLKQGFSPAINVEHRNRIDIGFEKKLFWFRHSCCNQ' A
#
# COMPACT_ATOMS: atom_id res chain seq x y z
N MET A 1 -0.84 11.17 7.16
CA MET A 1 0.30 10.52 6.47
C MET A 1 0.12 10.70 4.97
N ASN A 2 1.05 11.36 4.28
CA ASN A 2 1.01 11.48 2.82
C ASN A 2 1.98 10.45 2.23
N ILE A 3 1.47 9.30 1.75
CA ILE A 3 2.29 8.30 1.05
C ILE A 3 2.03 8.43 -0.44
N GLU A 4 3.10 8.59 -1.19
CA GLU A 4 3.11 8.48 -2.64
C GLU A 4 3.75 7.14 -3.02
N LEU A 5 3.04 6.36 -3.84
CA LEU A 5 3.56 5.13 -4.40
C LEU A 5 3.82 5.36 -5.88
N THR A 6 5.05 5.13 -6.31
CA THR A 6 5.37 5.13 -7.74
C THR A 6 4.79 3.87 -8.39
N GLN A 7 4.67 3.89 -9.71
CA GLN A 7 4.12 2.76 -10.44
C GLN A 7 5.02 1.53 -10.32
N GLU A 8 6.34 1.72 -10.37
CA GLU A 8 7.34 0.67 -10.22
C GLU A 8 7.25 0.01 -8.84
N ALA A 9 7.04 0.80 -7.78
CA ALA A 9 6.83 0.26 -6.44
C ALA A 9 5.55 -0.59 -6.37
N VAL A 10 4.46 -0.13 -6.98
CA VAL A 10 3.20 -0.89 -7.03
C VAL A 10 3.39 -2.22 -7.79
N GLU A 11 4.09 -2.21 -8.91
CA GLU A 11 4.37 -3.42 -9.70
C GLU A 11 5.29 -4.37 -8.94
N TRP A 12 6.33 -3.85 -8.30
CA TRP A 12 7.22 -4.64 -7.45
C TRP A 12 6.45 -5.33 -6.32
N PHE A 13 5.60 -4.61 -5.57
CA PHE A 13 4.78 -5.20 -4.51
C PHE A 13 3.81 -6.27 -5.02
N LYS A 14 3.18 -6.04 -6.19
CA LYS A 14 2.29 -7.03 -6.80
C LYS A 14 3.03 -8.31 -7.15
N ASN A 15 4.23 -8.19 -7.70
CA ASN A 15 5.05 -9.33 -8.11
C ASN A 15 5.60 -10.08 -6.89
N GLU A 16 6.23 -9.37 -5.96
CA GLU A 16 6.86 -9.92 -4.76
C GLU A 16 5.84 -10.62 -3.85
N LEU A 17 4.70 -9.98 -3.62
CA LEU A 17 3.66 -10.50 -2.72
C LEU A 17 2.59 -11.33 -3.43
N GLY A 18 2.71 -11.48 -4.75
CA GLY A 18 1.75 -12.18 -5.59
C GLY A 18 0.34 -11.61 -5.50
N LEU A 19 0.18 -10.28 -5.52
CA LEU A 19 -1.10 -9.60 -5.42
C LEU A 19 -1.61 -9.13 -6.78
N PRO A 20 -2.94 -9.13 -7.03
CA PRO A 20 -3.99 -9.63 -6.15
C PRO A 20 -4.17 -11.15 -6.28
N LYS A 21 -4.03 -11.90 -5.17
CA LYS A 21 -4.44 -13.30 -5.06
C LYS A 21 -5.41 -13.46 -3.90
N GLN A 22 -6.47 -14.25 -4.10
CA GLN A 22 -7.42 -14.64 -3.04
C GLN A 22 -8.04 -13.44 -2.29
N ASN A 23 -8.31 -12.33 -2.98
CA ASN A 23 -8.86 -11.11 -2.38
C ASN A 23 -7.99 -10.53 -1.23
N LYS A 24 -6.66 -10.73 -1.29
CA LYS A 24 -5.70 -10.12 -0.38
C LYS A 24 -5.28 -8.73 -0.84
N VAL A 25 -4.94 -7.87 0.12
CA VAL A 25 -4.51 -6.48 -0.05
C VAL A 25 -3.25 -6.20 0.77
N LEU A 26 -2.45 -5.24 0.31
CA LEU A 26 -1.32 -4.69 1.07
C LEU A 26 -1.82 -3.55 1.96
N GLN A 27 -1.59 -3.68 3.28
CA GLN A 27 -1.94 -2.67 4.27
C GLN A 27 -0.68 -1.97 4.77
N PHE A 28 -0.69 -0.64 4.75
CA PHE A 28 0.31 0.20 5.41
C PHE A 28 -0.24 0.70 6.74
N PHE A 29 0.53 0.55 7.82
CA PHE A 29 0.14 1.02 9.14
C PHE A 29 1.36 1.46 9.94
N ILE A 30 1.13 2.26 10.99
CA ILE A 30 2.21 2.80 11.82
C ILE A 30 2.30 1.99 13.11
N ARG A 31 3.52 1.64 13.50
CA ARG A 31 3.82 1.16 14.84
C ARG A 31 4.58 2.24 15.60
N TYR A 32 4.01 2.65 16.72
CA TYR A 32 4.73 3.42 17.74
C TYR A 32 5.40 2.41 18.66
N GLY A 33 6.74 2.42 18.70
CA GLY A 33 7.51 1.49 19.50
C GLY A 33 8.78 2.15 20.01
N GLY A 34 9.27 1.70 21.16
CA GLY A 34 10.44 2.26 21.83
C GLY A 34 10.21 2.36 23.32
N GLU A 35 11.28 2.18 24.09
CA GLU A 35 11.28 2.43 25.53
C GLU A 35 11.16 3.95 25.77
N PHE A 36 10.25 4.34 26.65
CA PHE A 36 9.80 5.73 26.86
C PHE A 36 10.94 6.73 27.10
N GLN A 37 12.10 6.26 27.56
CA GLN A 37 13.21 7.12 27.97
C GLN A 37 14.22 7.45 26.87
N LEU A 38 14.32 6.68 25.77
CA LEU A 38 15.45 6.83 24.84
C LEU A 38 15.08 7.38 23.47
N LYS A 39 14.09 6.84 22.74
CA LYS A 39 13.45 7.49 21.55
C LYS A 39 12.09 6.86 21.24
N GLN A 40 11.08 7.68 20.97
CA GLN A 40 9.85 7.21 20.32
C GLN A 40 10.16 6.87 18.86
N GLY A 41 10.16 5.59 18.53
CA GLY A 41 10.32 5.10 17.17
C GLY A 41 8.98 5.18 16.43
N PHE A 42 8.97 5.94 15.32
CA PHE A 42 7.92 5.89 14.33
C PHE A 42 8.35 4.93 13.23
N SER A 43 7.73 3.76 13.17
CA SER A 43 8.07 2.74 12.18
C SER A 43 6.87 2.43 11.30
N PRO A 44 6.93 2.75 9.99
CA PRO A 44 5.93 2.24 9.05
C PRO A 44 6.09 0.72 8.94
N ALA A 45 4.98 0.01 8.99
CA ALA A 45 4.89 -1.42 8.86
C ALA A 45 3.93 -1.78 7.71
N ILE A 46 4.16 -2.96 7.13
CA ILE A 46 3.34 -3.52 6.06
C ILE A 46 2.75 -4.87 6.49
N ASN A 47 1.55 -5.17 6.03
CA ASN A 47 0.91 -6.47 6.21
C ASN A 47 0.15 -6.88 4.94
N VAL A 48 -0.02 -8.18 4.72
CA VAL A 48 -0.84 -8.72 3.63
C VAL A 48 -2.03 -9.45 4.24
N GLU A 49 -3.22 -8.90 4.02
CA GLU A 49 -4.45 -9.40 4.64
C GLU A 49 -5.60 -9.52 3.67
N HIS A 50 -6.62 -10.29 4.05
CA HIS A 50 -7.83 -10.36 3.25
C HIS A 50 -8.62 -9.06 3.34
N ARG A 51 -9.12 -8.58 2.19
CA ARG A 51 -9.88 -7.33 2.09
C ARG A 51 -11.09 -7.28 3.03
N ASN A 52 -11.72 -8.42 3.32
CA ASN A 52 -12.87 -8.51 4.22
C ASN A 52 -12.53 -8.42 5.71
N ARG A 53 -11.24 -8.48 6.10
CA ARG A 53 -10.76 -8.33 7.47
C ARG A 53 -10.19 -6.95 7.76
N ILE A 54 -10.11 -6.09 6.75
CA ILE A 54 -9.56 -4.75 6.84
C ILE A 54 -10.72 -3.77 6.69
N ASP A 55 -10.90 -2.92 7.69
CA ASP A 55 -11.83 -1.80 7.58
C ASP A 55 -11.17 -0.67 6.79
N ILE A 56 -11.74 -0.32 5.64
CA ILE A 56 -11.13 0.62 4.70
C ILE A 56 -11.56 2.03 5.09
N GLY A 57 -10.71 2.74 5.84
CA GLY A 57 -10.95 4.15 6.16
C GLY A 57 -10.68 5.11 4.99
N PHE A 58 -9.84 4.72 4.02
CA PHE A 58 -9.50 5.51 2.84
C PHE A 58 -9.01 4.60 1.70
N GLU A 59 -9.56 4.77 0.49
CA GLU A 59 -9.15 4.05 -0.73
C GLU A 59 -8.85 5.06 -1.84
N LYS A 60 -7.62 5.05 -2.37
CA LYS A 60 -7.26 5.81 -3.57
C LYS A 60 -7.23 4.86 -4.76
N LYS A 61 -8.18 5.00 -5.68
CA LYS A 61 -8.14 4.31 -6.98
C LYS A 61 -7.11 5.01 -7.86
N LEU A 62 -6.00 4.34 -8.17
CA LEU A 62 -5.09 4.78 -9.23
C LEU A 62 -5.82 4.58 -10.57
N PHE A 63 -6.38 5.67 -11.12
CA PHE A 63 -6.90 5.67 -12.48
C PHE A 63 -5.72 5.68 -13.45
N TRP A 64 -5.57 4.59 -14.21
CA TRP A 64 -4.72 4.57 -15.38
C TRP A 64 -5.38 5.43 -16.46
N PHE A 65 -4.84 6.61 -16.75
CA PHE A 65 -5.08 7.24 -18.04
C PHE A 65 -4.36 6.38 -19.09
N ARG A 66 -5.10 5.48 -19.75
CA ARG A 66 -4.72 5.07 -21.10
C ARG A 66 -4.82 6.32 -21.98
N HIS A 67 -3.72 7.05 -22.11
CA HIS A 67 -3.50 7.84 -23.31
C HIS A 67 -3.29 6.86 -24.47
N SER A 68 -4.41 6.31 -24.96
CA SER A 68 -4.49 5.78 -26.30
C SER A 68 -4.50 6.98 -27.24
N CYS A 69 -3.32 7.58 -27.45
CA CYS A 69 -3.09 8.38 -28.63
C CYS A 69 -3.22 7.42 -29.82
N CYS A 70 -4.39 7.41 -30.43
CA CYS A 70 -4.59 6.83 -31.75
C CYS A 70 -5.04 7.99 -32.64
N ASN A 71 -4.06 8.56 -33.33
CA ASN A 71 -4.30 9.27 -34.57
C ASN A 71 -4.99 8.28 -35.52
N GLN A 72 -6.25 8.54 -35.84
CA GLN A 72 -6.81 8.26 -37.16
C GLN A 72 -7.99 9.19 -37.41
#